data_AF-A0AA43EHG3-F1
#
_entry.id   AF-A0AA43EHG3-F1
#
_cell.length_a   1.000
_cell.length_b   1.000
_cell.length_c   1.000
_cell.angle_alpha   90.00
_cell.angle_beta   90.00
_cell.angle_gamma   90.00
#
_symmetry.space_group_name_H-M   'P 1'
#
loop_
_entity.id
_entity.type
_entity.pdbx_description
1 polymer ?
#
loop_
_entity_poly.entity_id
_entity_poly.type
_entity_poly.pdbx_seq_one_letter_code
_entity_poly.pdbx_strand_id
1 'polypeptide(L)'
;MATDTLYYVLREGSTREEQWSWEDIESLRRSGELSGNARVFLPDEDRWALLSETRIGGTDDADPDGGANEAAAARAALEEAYQAAIDRIDLDNALEALLDAGVLAVQLDKQVEARAHFQDVLNRYPYHPRAAQEIKRRYSVAEQRKFRSLDRPAPVWDDLGSAAAMPLARGPIHFFAPAAVLVALSFLPYGHLATVLIAFLWIFQIMEYTARGASRTPDWNRAWADPIRKLVRPALLMGVVVAQWAAVLIGLARLAMLAGGVKNETVWSYMAASPLFVVLVWIVAALYLPAATVSTGGFVGSVAKTLDPRRLVRMVGRMEHEYVYSVALLGVLVGVVALVRVLTGSIALVGNVAQGLVLAYALPLAGLILGRLLGRTGHVIS
;
A
#
# COMPACT_ATOMS: atom_id res chain seq x y z
N MET A 1 30.16 37.37 -2.86
CA MET A 1 29.03 38.30 -2.64
C MET A 1 27.84 37.42 -2.30
N ALA A 2 27.47 37.32 -1.03
CA ALA A 2 26.27 36.60 -0.63
C ALA A 2 25.07 37.49 -0.99
N THR A 3 24.14 36.95 -1.76
CA THR A 3 22.87 37.60 -2.07
C THR A 3 22.00 37.55 -0.82
N ASP A 4 21.75 38.71 -0.20
CA ASP A 4 20.79 38.80 0.90
C ASP A 4 19.42 38.34 0.41
N THR A 5 18.95 37.22 0.96
CA THR A 5 17.64 36.68 0.61
C THR A 5 16.59 37.59 1.23
N LEU A 6 15.78 38.21 0.38
CA LEU A 6 14.66 39.05 0.80
C LEU A 6 13.41 38.20 1.02
N TYR A 7 12.74 38.43 2.14
CA TYR A 7 11.52 37.74 2.55
C TYR A 7 10.34 38.69 2.43
N TYR A 8 9.19 38.15 2.01
CA TYR A 8 7.93 38.90 2.01
C TYR A 8 7.30 38.83 3.39
N VAL A 9 7.01 39.98 3.98
CA VAL A 9 6.38 40.10 5.29
C VAL A 9 5.07 40.87 5.16
N LEU A 10 4.05 40.36 5.84
CA LEU A 10 2.73 40.94 5.94
C LEU A 10 2.48 41.32 7.40
N ARG A 11 2.43 42.63 7.69
CA ARG A 11 2.12 43.14 9.03
C ARG A 11 0.69 42.75 9.44
N GLU A 12 0.47 42.56 10.74
CA GLU A 12 -0.87 42.32 11.29
C GLU A 12 -1.82 43.46 10.90
N GLY A 13 -2.95 43.11 10.27
CA GLY A 13 -3.94 44.09 9.79
C GLY A 13 -3.58 44.85 8.50
N SER A 14 -2.42 44.57 7.89
CA SER A 14 -2.02 45.14 6.60
C SER A 14 -2.31 44.17 5.45
N THR A 15 -2.70 44.71 4.29
CA THR A 15 -2.78 43.96 3.02
C THR A 15 -1.58 44.23 2.11
N ARG A 16 -0.60 45.02 2.57
CA ARG A 16 0.59 45.37 1.81
C ARG A 16 1.74 44.44 2.20
N GLU A 17 2.32 43.79 1.20
CA GLU A 17 3.53 42.98 1.33
C GLU A 17 4.77 43.88 1.31
N GLU A 18 5.63 43.71 2.30
CA GLU A 18 6.90 44.42 2.43
C GLU A 18 8.05 43.42 2.26
N GLN A 19 9.15 43.82 1.60
CA GLN A 19 10.32 42.96 1.42
C GLN A 19 11.42 43.40 2.37
N TRP A 20 11.88 42.49 3.22
CA TRP A 20 12.94 42.74 4.19
C TRP A 20 13.98 41.63 4.18
N SER A 21 15.22 41.98 4.54
CA SER A 21 16.20 40.95 4.88
C SER A 21 15.79 40.26 6.18
N TRP A 22 16.29 39.05 6.42
CA TRP A 22 15.98 38.37 7.67
C TRP A 22 16.53 39.11 8.91
N GLU A 23 17.66 39.80 8.78
CA GLU A 23 18.24 40.61 9.87
C GLU A 23 17.35 41.81 10.21
N ASP A 24 16.74 42.45 9.20
CA ASP A 24 15.80 43.55 9.42
C ASP A 24 14.53 43.07 10.13
N ILE A 25 14.02 41.88 9.76
CA ILE A 25 12.85 41.27 10.41
C ILE A 25 13.12 41.02 11.90
N GLU A 26 14.30 40.50 12.23
CA GLU A 26 14.71 40.29 13.63
C GLU A 26 14.87 41.61 14.38
N SER A 27 15.48 42.63 13.75
CA SER A 27 15.66 43.96 14.33
C SER A 27 14.32 44.64 14.63
N LEU A 28 13.40 44.65 13.65
CA LEU A 28 12.06 45.23 13.77
C LEU A 28 11.19 44.50 14.80
N ARG A 29 11.39 43.19 14.96
CA ARG A 29 10.70 42.44 16.02
C ARG A 29 11.27 42.77 17.41
N ARG A 30 12.60 42.83 17.56
CA ARG A 30 13.24 43.20 18.85
C ARG A 30 12.88 44.62 19.28
N SER A 31 12.67 45.54 18.34
CA SER A 31 12.23 46.91 18.65
C SER A 31 10.72 47.02 18.95
N GLY A 32 9.95 45.94 18.78
CA GLY A 32 8.49 45.93 18.96
C GLY A 32 7.70 46.55 17.81
N GLU A 33 8.35 46.92 16.70
CA GLU A 33 7.69 47.51 15.52
C GLU A 33 7.00 46.46 14.63
N LEU A 34 7.29 45.17 14.86
CA LEU A 34 6.71 44.03 14.16
C LEU A 34 6.09 43.04 15.14
N SER A 35 4.75 42.92 15.11
CA SER A 35 3.97 41.99 15.95
C SER A 35 4.35 40.53 15.68
N GLY A 36 4.31 39.68 16.70
CA GLY A 36 4.46 38.22 16.55
C GLY A 36 3.39 37.58 15.65
N ASN A 37 2.26 38.25 15.45
CA ASN A 37 1.17 37.84 14.55
C ASN A 37 1.40 38.26 13.08
N ALA A 38 2.46 39.02 12.77
CA ALA A 38 2.81 39.29 11.39
C ALA A 38 3.24 37.99 10.69
N ARG A 39 2.97 37.88 9.39
CA ARG A 39 3.24 36.67 8.60
C ARG A 39 4.46 36.89 7.73
N VAL A 40 5.30 35.88 7.60
CA VAL A 40 6.44 35.86 6.68
C VAL A 40 6.29 34.71 5.70
N PHE A 41 6.57 34.97 4.42
CA PHE A 41 6.63 33.95 3.39
C PHE A 41 7.99 33.26 3.43
N LEU A 42 7.98 31.93 3.55
CA LEU A 42 9.18 31.10 3.59
C LEU A 42 9.39 30.46 2.20
N PRO A 43 10.36 30.93 1.40
CA PRO A 43 10.53 30.47 0.02
C PRO A 43 10.84 28.97 -0.09
N ASP A 44 11.57 28.43 0.89
CA ASP A 44 11.97 27.02 0.93
C ASP A 44 10.80 26.07 1.27
N GLU A 45 9.75 26.60 1.90
CA GLU A 45 8.57 25.83 2.32
C GLU A 45 7.32 26.14 1.50
N ASP A 46 7.40 27.10 0.56
CA ASP A 46 6.31 27.60 -0.28
C ASP A 46 5.03 27.90 0.50
N ARG A 47 5.17 28.52 1.69
CA ARG A 47 4.04 28.85 2.56
C ARG A 47 4.25 30.14 3.37
N TRP A 48 3.14 30.72 3.80
CA TRP A 48 3.11 31.78 4.82
C TRP A 48 3.11 31.14 6.21
N ALA A 49 3.99 31.63 7.09
CA ALA A 49 4.04 31.26 8.51
C ALA A 49 3.85 32.50 9.38
N LEU A 50 3.27 32.35 10.57
CA LEU A 50 3.29 33.42 11.57
C LEU A 50 4.72 33.61 12.08
N LEU A 51 5.13 34.84 12.38
CA LEU A 51 6.45 35.11 12.95
C LEU A 51 6.66 34.39 14.28
N SER A 52 5.60 34.19 15.06
CA SER A 52 5.59 33.34 16.26
C SER A 52 5.86 31.85 16.00
N GLU A 53 5.64 31.35 14.77
CA GLU A 53 5.90 29.96 14.37
C GLU A 53 7.29 29.76 13.76
N THR A 54 7.99 30.85 13.47
CA THR A 54 9.36 30.82 12.97
C THR A 54 10.38 30.71 14.11
N ARG A 55 11.67 30.54 13.78
CA ARG A 55 12.76 30.56 14.77
C ARG A 55 12.81 31.80 15.66
N ILE A 56 12.20 32.91 15.23
CA ILE A 56 12.10 34.16 16.00
C ILE A 56 10.98 34.07 17.06
N GLY A 57 10.03 33.15 16.89
CA GLY A 57 8.92 32.88 17.79
C GLY A 57 9.31 32.46 19.21
N GLY A 58 10.51 31.90 19.38
CA GLY A 58 10.97 31.33 20.65
C GLY A 58 11.67 32.30 21.61
N THR A 59 11.76 33.60 21.31
CA THR A 59 12.54 34.55 22.13
C THR A 59 11.73 35.40 23.11
N ASP A 60 10.40 35.26 23.18
CA ASP A 60 9.54 36.21 23.92
C ASP A 60 9.26 35.87 25.40
N ASP A 61 9.85 34.83 26.01
CA ASP A 61 9.72 34.56 27.46
C ASP A 61 11.07 34.23 28.15
N ALA A 62 12.19 34.68 27.60
CA ALA A 62 13.49 34.47 28.23
C ALA A 62 13.75 35.51 29.34
N ASP A 63 13.35 35.17 30.57
CA ASP A 63 14.01 35.65 31.77
C ASP A 63 15.49 35.22 31.69
N PRO A 64 16.45 36.14 31.50
CA PRO A 64 17.78 35.83 30.97
C PRO A 64 18.65 34.93 31.88
N ASP A 65 18.28 34.75 33.15
CA ASP A 65 18.98 33.88 34.10
C ASP A 65 18.15 32.68 34.60
N GLY A 66 16.83 32.64 34.32
CA GLY A 66 15.93 31.56 34.77
C GLY A 66 15.67 30.47 33.72
N GLY A 67 15.46 30.87 32.46
CA GLY A 67 15.05 29.95 31.38
C GLY A 67 16.14 28.99 30.92
N ALA A 68 17.42 29.36 31.05
CA ALA A 68 18.54 28.49 30.72
C ALA A 68 18.61 27.28 31.68
N ASN A 69 18.27 27.49 32.95
CA ASN A 69 18.30 26.45 33.97
C ASN A 69 17.09 25.51 33.84
N GLU A 70 15.92 26.05 33.46
CA GLU A 70 14.73 25.24 33.16
C GLU A 70 14.88 24.45 31.86
N ALA A 71 15.45 25.04 30.80
CA ALA A 71 15.74 24.34 29.54
C ALA A 71 16.81 23.25 29.74
N ALA A 72 17.83 23.51 30.56
CA ALA A 72 18.83 22.52 30.93
C ALA A 72 18.22 21.38 31.77
N ALA A 73 17.34 21.70 32.73
CA ALA A 73 16.62 20.70 33.53
C ALA A 73 15.68 19.85 32.67
N ALA A 74 14.94 20.47 31.74
CA ALA A 74 14.07 19.78 30.79
C ALA A 74 14.86 18.85 29.85
N ARG A 75 16.02 19.30 29.37
CA ARG A 75 16.93 18.47 28.57
C ARG A 75 17.49 17.30 29.37
N ALA A 76 17.91 17.53 30.62
CA ALA A 76 18.41 16.47 31.50
C ALA A 76 17.32 15.41 31.78
N ALA A 77 16.08 15.83 32.01
CA ALA A 77 14.95 14.92 32.18
C ALA A 77 14.66 14.10 30.91
N LEU A 78 14.81 14.70 29.72
CA LEU A 78 14.69 13.98 28.44
C LEU A 78 15.83 12.96 28.24
N GLU A 79 17.05 13.31 28.63
CA GLU A 79 18.20 12.39 28.57
C GLU A 79 18.04 11.21 29.53
N GLU A 80 17.53 11.45 30.74
CA GLU A 80 17.19 10.40 31.71
C GLU A 80 16.07 9.48 31.19
N ALA A 81 15.00 10.06 30.64
CA ALA A 81 13.92 9.29 30.03
C ALA A 81 14.40 8.48 28.82
N TYR A 82 15.31 9.03 28.03
CA TYR A 82 15.92 8.34 26.90
C TYR A 82 16.76 7.14 27.36
N GLN A 83 17.58 7.32 28.38
CA GLN A 83 18.38 6.22 28.94
C GLN A 83 17.49 5.13 29.54
N ALA A 84 16.45 5.51 30.29
CA ALA A 84 15.46 4.57 30.82
C ALA A 84 14.71 3.83 29.70
N ALA A 85 14.46 4.47 28.55
CA ALA A 85 13.92 3.80 27.38
C ALA A 85 14.90 2.77 26.80
N ILE A 86 16.19 3.13 26.68
CA ILE A 86 17.24 2.20 26.22
C ILE A 86 17.35 0.98 27.13
N ASP A 87 17.42 1.20 28.45
CA ASP A 87 17.58 0.11 29.42
C ASP A 87 16.40 -0.88 29.39
N ARG A 88 15.21 -0.40 29.00
CA ARG A 88 14.01 -1.25 28.80
C ARG A 88 14.03 -2.06 27.51
N ILE A 89 14.90 -1.74 26.54
CA ILE A 89 14.99 -2.48 25.26
C ILE A 89 15.45 -3.92 25.49
N ASP A 90 16.31 -4.15 26.48
CA ASP A 90 16.84 -5.46 26.83
C ASP A 90 15.89 -6.30 27.71
N LEU A 91 14.72 -5.75 28.06
CA LEU A 91 13.64 -6.42 28.80
C LEU A 91 12.50 -6.84 27.86
N ASP A 92 11.55 -7.63 28.37
CA ASP A 92 10.44 -8.26 27.59
C ASP A 92 9.58 -7.28 26.75
N ASN A 93 9.68 -5.96 26.93
CA ASN A 93 8.94 -4.92 26.19
C ASN A 93 9.80 -4.11 25.20
N ALA A 94 10.67 -4.79 24.45
CA ALA A 94 11.57 -4.16 23.49
C ALA A 94 10.90 -3.24 22.44
N LEU A 95 9.64 -3.52 22.04
CA LEU A 95 8.95 -2.74 21.00
C LEU A 95 8.60 -1.31 21.47
N GLU A 96 7.91 -1.18 22.60
CA GLU A 96 7.51 0.14 23.13
C GLU A 96 8.74 0.94 23.55
N ALA A 97 9.73 0.27 24.14
CA ALA A 97 11.00 0.87 24.52
C ALA A 97 11.75 1.48 23.31
N LEU A 98 11.83 0.76 22.18
CA LEU A 98 12.43 1.26 20.95
C LEU A 98 11.67 2.46 20.34
N LEU A 99 10.33 2.45 20.42
CA LEU A 99 9.52 3.56 19.94
C LEU A 99 9.72 4.82 20.78
N ASP A 100 9.68 4.68 22.11
CA ASP A 100 9.91 5.77 23.04
C ASP A 100 11.33 6.32 22.85
N ALA A 101 12.34 5.45 22.74
CA ALA A 101 13.72 5.83 22.47
C ALA A 101 13.86 6.61 21.15
N GLY A 102 13.16 6.19 20.08
CA GLY A 102 13.14 6.90 18.80
C GLY A 102 12.53 8.30 18.91
N VAL A 103 11.40 8.45 19.61
CA VAL A 103 10.73 9.75 19.82
C VAL A 103 11.57 10.69 20.68
N LEU A 104 12.13 10.19 21.78
CA LEU A 104 12.98 10.95 22.70
C LEU A 104 14.30 11.37 22.03
N ALA A 105 14.89 10.50 21.20
CA ALA A 105 16.08 10.84 20.43
C ALA A 105 15.81 11.99 19.44
N VAL A 106 14.62 12.06 18.80
CA VAL A 106 14.26 13.23 17.97
C VAL A 106 14.18 14.51 18.82
N GLN A 107 13.60 14.43 20.02
CA GLN A 107 13.49 15.58 20.92
C GLN A 107 14.85 16.05 21.44
N LEU A 108 15.83 15.16 21.55
CA LEU A 108 17.22 15.46 21.92
C LEU A 108 18.11 15.85 20.72
N ASP A 109 17.52 16.02 19.52
CA ASP A 109 18.22 16.28 18.26
C ASP A 109 19.26 15.20 17.86
N LYS A 110 19.07 13.97 18.36
CA LYS A 110 19.89 12.80 18.05
C LYS A 110 19.34 12.06 16.82
N GLN A 111 19.31 12.73 15.66
CA GLN A 111 18.64 12.25 14.46
C GLN A 111 19.13 10.88 13.96
N VAL A 112 20.43 10.58 14.10
CA VAL A 112 21.03 9.31 13.69
C VAL A 112 20.52 8.16 14.57
N GLU A 113 20.46 8.38 15.89
CA GLU A 113 19.97 7.39 16.86
C GLU A 113 18.46 7.19 16.72
N ALA A 114 17.71 8.28 16.59
CA ALA A 114 16.26 8.22 16.34
C ALA A 114 15.95 7.36 15.11
N ARG A 115 16.69 7.58 14.02
CA ARG A 115 16.53 6.79 12.80
C ARG A 115 16.89 5.32 13.01
N ALA A 116 17.93 5.02 13.76
CA ALA A 116 18.30 3.64 14.07
C ALA A 116 17.19 2.93 14.86
N HIS A 117 16.67 3.56 15.91
CA HIS A 117 15.58 3.00 16.74
C HIS A 117 14.31 2.75 15.93
N PHE A 118 13.86 3.74 15.16
CA PHE A 118 12.71 3.60 14.28
C PHE A 118 12.93 2.52 13.20
N GLN A 119 14.13 2.43 12.63
CA GLN A 119 14.47 1.40 11.65
C GLN A 119 14.46 0.01 12.29
N ASP A 120 14.91 -0.14 13.54
CA ASP A 120 14.86 -1.39 14.29
C ASP A 120 13.44 -1.83 14.61
N VAL A 121 12.55 -0.89 14.97
CA VAL A 121 11.12 -1.16 15.08
C VAL A 121 10.57 -1.69 13.76
N LEU A 122 10.86 -1.03 12.63
CA LEU A 122 10.37 -1.47 11.32
C LEU A 122 11.03 -2.77 10.82
N ASN A 123 12.24 -3.10 11.30
CA ASN A 123 12.92 -4.35 10.98
C ASN A 123 12.31 -5.53 11.73
N ARG A 124 12.06 -5.37 13.04
CA ARG A 124 11.48 -6.40 13.92
C ARG A 124 9.97 -6.54 13.73
N TYR A 125 9.29 -5.41 13.55
CA TYR A 125 7.85 -5.29 13.35
C TYR A 125 7.58 -4.47 12.09
N PRO A 126 7.73 -5.08 10.90
CA PRO A 126 7.37 -4.43 9.66
C PRO A 126 5.93 -3.95 9.76
N TYR A 127 5.67 -2.70 9.35
CA TYR A 127 4.34 -2.06 9.40
C TYR A 127 3.85 -1.61 10.79
N HIS A 128 4.72 -1.38 11.79
CA HIS A 128 4.24 -0.81 13.05
C HIS A 128 3.57 0.58 12.85
N PRO A 129 2.23 0.73 13.05
CA PRO A 129 1.47 1.89 12.57
C PRO A 129 1.88 3.18 13.28
N ARG A 130 2.12 3.10 14.59
CA ARG A 130 2.63 4.22 15.38
C ARG A 130 4.03 4.65 14.95
N ALA A 131 4.90 3.69 14.59
CA ALA A 131 6.25 4.01 14.11
C ALA A 131 6.18 4.76 12.78
N ALA A 132 5.38 4.23 11.84
CA ALA A 132 5.18 4.83 10.54
C ALA A 132 4.57 6.24 10.63
N GLN A 133 3.61 6.44 11.53
CA GLN A 133 3.00 7.75 11.77
C GLN A 133 3.99 8.76 12.36
N GLU A 134 4.78 8.36 13.36
CA GLU A 134 5.82 9.22 13.93
C GLU A 134 6.89 9.59 12.90
N ILE A 135 7.32 8.63 12.06
CA ILE A 135 8.28 8.90 10.99
C ILE A 135 7.69 9.88 9.97
N LYS A 136 6.44 9.68 9.54
CA LYS A 136 5.77 10.57 8.57
C LYS A 136 5.52 11.97 9.11
N ARG A 137 5.32 12.09 10.43
CA ARG A 137 5.12 13.37 11.12
C ARG A 137 6.42 14.15 11.27
N ARG A 138 7.55 13.47 11.51
CA ARG A 138 8.80 14.10 11.95
C ARG A 138 9.85 14.25 10.86
N TYR A 139 9.82 13.40 9.84
CA TYR A 139 10.83 13.41 8.77
C TYR A 139 10.26 13.93 7.46
N SER A 140 11.09 14.64 6.70
CA SER A 140 10.77 15.08 5.35
C SER A 140 10.56 13.89 4.40
N VAL A 141 9.87 14.09 3.27
CA VAL A 141 9.65 13.02 2.26
C VAL A 141 10.98 12.44 1.75
N ALA A 142 12.04 13.26 1.65
CA ALA A 142 13.37 12.83 1.25
C ALA A 142 14.02 11.90 2.29
N GLU A 143 13.77 12.13 3.58
CA GLU A 143 14.29 11.32 4.68
C GLU A 143 13.47 10.06 4.92
N GLN A 144 12.15 10.13 4.72
CA GLN A 144 11.25 8.97 4.77
C GLN A 144 11.73 7.86 3.83
N ARG A 145 12.23 8.21 2.63
CA ARG A 145 12.82 7.25 1.67
C ARG A 145 14.03 6.49 2.21
N LYS A 146 14.68 7.02 3.26
CA LYS A 146 15.83 6.38 3.91
C LYS A 146 15.41 5.31 4.92
N PHE A 147 14.13 5.22 5.28
CA PHE A 147 13.59 4.18 6.15
C PHE A 147 13.14 2.98 5.31
N ARG A 148 13.83 1.85 5.49
CA ARG A 148 13.43 0.60 4.85
C ARG A 148 12.17 0.10 5.54
N SER A 149 11.22 -0.41 4.75
CA SER A 149 9.95 -0.97 5.24
C SER A 149 8.91 0.03 5.77
N LEU A 150 9.17 1.35 5.69
CA LEU A 150 8.22 2.38 6.11
C LEU A 150 6.88 2.30 5.36
N ASP A 151 6.95 2.06 4.06
CA ASP A 151 5.79 1.98 3.17
C ASP A 151 5.36 0.54 2.86
N ARG A 152 5.81 -0.45 3.64
CA ARG A 152 5.26 -1.80 3.50
C ARG A 152 3.77 -1.75 3.84
N PRO A 153 2.88 -2.23 2.97
CA PRO A 153 1.46 -2.21 3.27
C PRO A 153 1.14 -3.19 4.41
N ALA A 154 0.09 -2.85 5.16
CA ALA A 154 -0.50 -3.67 6.21
C ALA A 154 -0.77 -5.11 5.74
N PRO A 155 -0.88 -6.08 6.64
CA PRO A 155 -1.69 -7.25 6.35
C PRO A 155 -3.14 -6.85 6.05
N VAL A 156 -3.85 -7.64 5.24
CA VAL A 156 -5.26 -7.36 4.90
C VAL A 156 -6.16 -7.56 6.12
N TRP A 157 -5.84 -8.54 6.96
CA TRP A 157 -6.64 -8.93 8.12
C TRP A 157 -6.59 -7.92 9.27
N ASP A 158 -5.55 -7.09 9.36
CA ASP A 158 -5.45 -6.05 10.40
C ASP A 158 -6.50 -4.95 10.24
N ASP A 159 -7.07 -4.80 9.04
CA ASP A 159 -8.09 -3.78 8.76
C ASP A 159 -9.06 -4.24 7.67
N LEU A 160 -9.83 -5.28 7.98
CA LEU A 160 -10.89 -5.80 7.12
C LEU A 160 -12.00 -4.76 6.88
N GLY A 161 -12.22 -3.85 7.83
CA GLY A 161 -13.21 -2.79 7.72
C GLY A 161 -12.86 -1.77 6.64
N SER A 162 -11.64 -1.22 6.66
CA SER A 162 -11.20 -0.32 5.58
C SER A 162 -11.03 -1.05 4.25
N ALA A 163 -10.61 -2.32 4.28
CA ALA A 163 -10.55 -3.14 3.08
C ALA A 163 -11.93 -3.30 2.43
N ALA A 164 -12.97 -3.61 3.22
CA ALA A 164 -14.35 -3.71 2.76
C ALA A 164 -14.90 -2.37 2.21
N ALA A 165 -14.46 -1.25 2.77
CA ALA A 165 -14.86 0.08 2.27
C ALA A 165 -14.16 0.47 0.96
N MET A 166 -13.06 -0.19 0.58
CA MET A 166 -12.21 0.20 -0.56
C MET A 166 -12.97 0.35 -1.90
N PRO A 167 -13.89 -0.55 -2.30
CA PRO A 167 -14.64 -0.40 -3.56
C PRO A 167 -15.46 0.90 -3.62
N LEU A 168 -15.84 1.43 -2.47
CA LEU A 168 -16.67 2.64 -2.33
C LEU A 168 -15.87 3.87 -1.87
N ALA A 169 -14.56 3.74 -1.59
CA ALA A 169 -13.75 4.78 -0.96
C ALA A 169 -13.58 6.07 -1.80
N ARG A 170 -13.80 6.01 -3.12
CA ARG A 170 -13.83 7.21 -3.99
C ARG A 170 -15.25 7.70 -4.32
N GLY A 171 -16.27 7.06 -3.75
CA GLY A 171 -17.67 7.36 -4.00
C GLY A 171 -18.36 6.32 -4.90
N PRO A 172 -19.70 6.38 -4.95
CA PRO A 172 -20.54 5.32 -5.51
C PRO A 172 -20.36 5.13 -7.02
N ILE A 173 -20.05 6.20 -7.77
CA ILE A 173 -19.89 6.15 -9.23
C ILE A 173 -18.77 5.19 -9.64
N HIS A 174 -17.68 5.15 -8.87
CA HIS A 174 -16.53 4.28 -9.15
C HIS A 174 -16.78 2.81 -8.85
N PHE A 175 -17.88 2.49 -8.16
CA PHE A 175 -18.38 1.14 -7.98
C PHE A 175 -19.45 0.81 -9.04
N PHE A 176 -20.44 1.69 -9.23
CA PHE A 176 -21.56 1.43 -10.13
C PHE A 176 -21.18 1.42 -11.61
N ALA A 177 -20.22 2.23 -12.05
CA ALA A 177 -19.80 2.23 -13.45
C ALA A 177 -19.17 0.88 -13.88
N PRO A 178 -18.17 0.33 -13.14
CA PRO A 178 -17.69 -1.03 -13.41
C PRO A 178 -18.78 -2.10 -13.27
N ALA A 179 -19.66 -1.99 -12.27
CA ALA A 179 -20.77 -2.93 -12.11
C ALA A 179 -21.68 -2.93 -13.34
N ALA A 180 -22.06 -1.75 -13.85
CA ALA A 180 -22.89 -1.63 -15.05
C ALA A 180 -22.21 -2.26 -16.28
N VAL A 181 -20.90 -2.08 -16.44
CA VAL A 181 -20.13 -2.74 -17.52
C VAL A 181 -20.17 -4.26 -17.37
N LEU A 182 -19.90 -4.79 -16.17
CA LEU A 182 -19.91 -6.24 -15.93
C LEU A 182 -21.32 -6.84 -16.14
N VAL A 183 -22.36 -6.13 -15.70
CA VAL A 183 -23.76 -6.50 -15.97
C VAL A 183 -24.04 -6.48 -17.46
N ALA A 184 -23.70 -5.42 -18.19
CA ALA A 184 -23.93 -5.32 -19.63
C ALA A 184 -23.23 -6.46 -20.40
N LEU A 185 -21.98 -6.77 -20.03
CA LEU A 185 -21.23 -7.87 -20.64
C LEU A 185 -21.93 -9.22 -20.45
N SER A 186 -22.59 -9.46 -19.31
CA SER A 186 -23.29 -10.72 -19.06
C SER A 186 -24.41 -11.03 -20.07
N PHE A 187 -24.93 -10.01 -20.77
CA PHE A 187 -25.96 -10.17 -21.79
C PHE A 187 -25.41 -10.39 -23.21
N LEU A 188 -24.10 -10.23 -23.41
CA LEU A 188 -23.48 -10.43 -24.72
C LEU A 188 -23.11 -11.90 -24.97
N PRO A 189 -23.18 -12.38 -26.23
CA PRO A 189 -22.58 -13.66 -26.58
C PRO A 189 -21.09 -13.62 -26.26
N TYR A 190 -20.58 -14.65 -25.58
CA TYR A 190 -19.21 -14.72 -25.06
C TYR A 190 -18.85 -13.63 -24.03
N GLY A 191 -19.84 -12.93 -23.48
CA GLY A 191 -19.66 -11.90 -22.47
C GLY A 191 -18.86 -12.33 -21.26
N HIS A 192 -19.01 -13.59 -20.83
CA HIS A 192 -18.25 -14.19 -19.74
C HIS A 192 -16.72 -14.16 -19.97
N LEU A 193 -16.24 -14.33 -21.21
CA LEU A 193 -14.81 -14.23 -21.54
C LEU A 193 -14.33 -12.78 -21.37
N ALA A 194 -15.12 -11.81 -21.86
CA ALA A 194 -14.83 -10.39 -21.69
C ALA A 194 -14.83 -9.98 -20.21
N THR A 195 -15.78 -10.49 -19.43
CA THR A 195 -15.84 -10.30 -17.97
C THR A 195 -14.58 -10.81 -17.29
N VAL A 196 -14.13 -12.03 -17.61
CA VAL A 196 -12.90 -12.62 -17.03
C VAL A 196 -11.67 -11.78 -17.38
N LEU A 197 -11.56 -11.34 -18.63
CA LEU A 197 -10.43 -10.52 -19.08
C LEU A 197 -10.38 -9.17 -18.36
N ILE A 198 -11.52 -8.47 -18.29
CA ILE A 198 -11.62 -7.17 -17.61
C ILE A 198 -11.38 -7.33 -16.11
N ALA A 199 -11.96 -8.37 -15.49
CA ALA A 199 -11.76 -8.71 -14.10
C ALA A 199 -10.28 -8.89 -13.76
N PHE A 200 -9.57 -9.68 -14.57
CA PHE A 200 -8.14 -9.90 -14.41
C PHE A 200 -7.34 -8.58 -14.50
N LEU A 201 -7.58 -7.79 -15.54
CA LEU A 201 -6.90 -6.51 -15.76
C LEU A 201 -7.14 -5.54 -14.61
N TRP A 202 -8.36 -5.50 -14.09
CA TRP A 202 -8.73 -4.62 -13.00
C TRP A 202 -8.12 -5.05 -11.66
N ILE A 203 -8.15 -6.35 -11.35
CA ILE A 203 -7.43 -6.93 -10.19
C ILE A 203 -5.95 -6.55 -10.25
N PHE A 204 -5.31 -6.73 -11.41
CA PHE A 204 -3.88 -6.46 -11.58
C PHE A 204 -3.54 -4.99 -11.33
N GLN A 205 -4.35 -4.06 -11.85
CA GLN A 205 -4.14 -2.63 -11.61
C GLN A 205 -4.32 -2.24 -10.15
N ILE A 206 -5.35 -2.77 -9.50
CA ILE A 206 -5.60 -2.51 -8.08
C ILE A 206 -4.47 -3.10 -7.24
N MET A 207 -3.99 -4.28 -7.59
CA MET A 207 -2.84 -4.93 -6.97
C MET A 207 -1.59 -4.05 -7.03
N GLU A 208 -1.19 -3.58 -8.22
CA GLU A 208 -0.02 -2.70 -8.37
C GLU A 208 -0.19 -1.40 -7.57
N TYR A 209 -1.37 -0.81 -7.58
CA TYR A 209 -1.65 0.45 -6.90
C TYR A 209 -1.58 0.29 -5.37
N THR A 210 -2.18 -0.78 -4.86
CA THR A 210 -2.19 -1.12 -3.44
C THR A 210 -0.78 -1.53 -2.97
N ALA A 211 -0.01 -2.22 -3.80
CA ALA A 211 1.37 -2.59 -3.49
C ALA A 211 2.29 -1.37 -3.29
N ARG A 212 1.92 -0.22 -3.86
CA ARG A 212 2.59 1.08 -3.66
C ARG A 212 2.04 1.88 -2.47
N GLY A 213 1.20 1.26 -1.63
CA GLY A 213 0.63 1.88 -0.44
C GLY A 213 -0.62 2.73 -0.68
N ALA A 214 -1.26 2.63 -1.85
CA ALA A 214 -2.50 3.35 -2.08
C ALA A 214 -3.67 2.79 -1.24
N SER A 215 -4.45 3.69 -0.65
CA SER A 215 -5.64 3.36 0.16
C SER A 215 -6.96 3.45 -0.61
N ARG A 216 -6.92 3.83 -1.88
CA ARG A 216 -8.11 4.05 -2.74
C ARG A 216 -7.95 3.31 -4.07
N THR A 217 -9.06 2.91 -4.69
CA THR A 217 -9.05 2.29 -6.02
C THR A 217 -8.48 3.24 -7.08
N PRO A 218 -7.72 2.74 -8.08
CA PRO A 218 -7.17 3.57 -9.15
C PRO A 218 -8.25 4.08 -10.10
N ASP A 219 -7.97 5.20 -10.79
CA ASP A 219 -8.87 5.70 -11.83
C ASP A 219 -8.85 4.75 -13.02
N TRP A 220 -10.04 4.32 -13.46
CA TRP A 220 -10.17 3.40 -14.59
C TRP A 220 -9.51 3.95 -15.87
N ASN A 221 -9.47 5.29 -16.01
CA ASN A 221 -8.84 5.99 -17.12
C ASN A 221 -7.31 5.85 -17.17
N ARG A 222 -6.63 5.62 -16.04
CA ARG A 222 -5.15 5.51 -16.01
C ARG A 222 -4.62 4.25 -16.68
N ALA A 223 -5.47 3.24 -16.84
CA ALA A 223 -5.20 2.03 -17.62
C ALA A 223 -4.87 2.36 -19.08
N TRP A 224 -5.59 3.34 -19.63
CA TRP A 224 -5.51 3.74 -21.03
C TRP A 224 -4.34 4.66 -21.35
N ALA A 225 -3.71 5.24 -20.32
CA ALA A 225 -2.54 6.11 -20.51
C ALA A 225 -1.29 5.34 -20.97
N ASP A 226 -1.18 4.05 -20.66
CA ASP A 226 -0.09 3.17 -21.15
C ASP A 226 -0.63 1.73 -21.29
N PRO A 227 -1.39 1.45 -22.35
CA PRO A 227 -2.11 0.18 -22.51
C PRO A 227 -1.16 -1.00 -22.69
N ILE A 228 0.03 -0.78 -23.26
CA ILE A 228 0.99 -1.85 -23.49
C ILE A 228 1.55 -2.34 -22.15
N ARG A 229 2.03 -1.42 -21.30
CA ARG A 229 2.61 -1.80 -20.01
C ARG A 229 1.56 -2.24 -19.00
N LYS A 230 0.38 -1.61 -19.00
CA LYS A 230 -0.65 -1.81 -17.96
C LYS A 230 -1.75 -2.81 -18.31
N LEU A 231 -1.89 -3.20 -19.58
CA LEU A 231 -2.92 -4.14 -20.03
C LEU A 231 -2.32 -5.34 -20.78
N VAL A 232 -1.61 -5.07 -21.87
CA VAL A 232 -1.14 -6.13 -22.80
C VAL A 232 -0.10 -7.02 -22.14
N ARG A 233 0.95 -6.43 -21.55
CA ARG A 233 2.05 -7.20 -20.94
C ARG A 233 1.57 -8.10 -19.78
N PRO A 234 0.79 -7.61 -18.79
CA PRO A 234 0.26 -8.46 -17.71
C PRO A 234 -0.64 -9.58 -18.24
N ALA A 235 -1.52 -9.28 -19.21
CA ALA A 235 -2.40 -10.27 -19.81
C ALA A 235 -1.63 -11.37 -20.55
N LEU A 236 -0.59 -11.00 -21.31
CA LEU A 236 0.29 -11.97 -21.98
C LEU A 236 1.05 -12.84 -20.97
N LEU A 237 1.64 -12.24 -19.94
CA LEU A 237 2.38 -12.96 -18.91
C LEU A 237 1.46 -13.97 -18.20
N MET A 238 0.25 -13.55 -17.83
CA MET A 238 -0.72 -14.43 -17.21
C MET A 238 -1.26 -15.50 -18.17
N GLY A 239 -1.48 -15.15 -19.44
CA GLY A 239 -1.85 -16.11 -20.47
C GLY A 239 -0.82 -17.23 -20.60
N VAL A 240 0.47 -16.90 -20.59
CA VAL A 240 1.56 -17.88 -20.59
C VAL A 240 1.52 -18.75 -19.32
N VAL A 241 1.27 -18.15 -18.15
CA VAL A 241 1.14 -18.89 -16.88
C VAL A 241 0.03 -19.93 -16.96
N VAL A 242 -1.16 -19.48 -17.37
CA VAL A 242 -2.35 -20.32 -17.44
C VAL A 242 -2.15 -21.40 -18.50
N ALA A 243 -1.54 -21.08 -19.64
CA ALA A 243 -1.23 -22.06 -20.69
C ALA A 243 -0.23 -23.12 -20.23
N GLN A 244 0.82 -22.74 -19.50
CA GLN A 244 1.79 -23.68 -18.94
C GLN A 244 1.11 -24.66 -17.97
N TRP A 245 0.22 -24.17 -17.11
CA TRP A 245 -0.55 -25.01 -16.20
C TRP A 245 -1.55 -25.92 -16.90
N ALA A 246 -2.28 -25.36 -17.86
CA ALA A 246 -3.20 -26.14 -18.68
C ALA A 246 -2.47 -27.29 -19.36
N ALA A 247 -1.27 -27.06 -19.91
CA ALA A 247 -0.45 -28.09 -20.53
C ALA A 247 -0.06 -29.21 -19.55
N VAL A 248 0.36 -28.87 -18.32
CA VAL A 248 0.70 -29.85 -17.28
C VAL A 248 -0.52 -30.67 -16.89
N LEU A 249 -1.66 -30.02 -16.64
CA LEU A 249 -2.90 -30.68 -16.23
C LEU A 249 -3.46 -31.58 -17.33
N ILE A 250 -3.47 -31.11 -18.58
CA ILE A 250 -3.86 -31.90 -19.76
C ILE A 250 -2.92 -33.09 -19.95
N GLY A 251 -1.61 -32.90 -19.76
CA GLY A 251 -0.62 -33.97 -19.83
C GLY A 251 -0.85 -35.05 -18.77
N LEU A 252 -1.05 -34.65 -17.51
CA LEU A 252 -1.37 -35.56 -16.40
C LEU A 252 -2.68 -36.29 -16.64
N ALA A 253 -3.73 -35.59 -17.08
CA ALA A 253 -5.01 -36.20 -17.42
C ALA A 253 -4.87 -37.23 -18.53
N ARG A 254 -4.09 -36.93 -19.57
CA ARG A 254 -3.85 -37.86 -20.67
C ARG A 254 -3.06 -39.10 -20.24
N LEU A 255 -2.06 -38.95 -19.36
CA LEU A 255 -1.35 -40.08 -18.76
C LEU A 255 -2.30 -40.95 -17.91
N ALA A 256 -3.16 -40.32 -17.11
CA ALA A 256 -4.15 -41.03 -16.30
C ALA A 256 -5.17 -41.79 -17.16
N MET A 257 -5.66 -41.19 -18.24
CA MET A 257 -6.54 -41.84 -19.21
C MET A 257 -5.88 -43.07 -19.86
N LEU A 258 -4.61 -42.94 -20.25
CA LEU A 258 -3.84 -44.04 -20.83
C LEU A 258 -3.63 -45.18 -19.83
N ALA A 259 -3.30 -44.86 -18.58
CA ALA A 259 -3.14 -45.84 -17.51
C ALA A 259 -4.46 -46.53 -17.15
N GLY A 260 -5.58 -45.81 -17.21
CA GLY A 260 -6.94 -46.31 -16.95
C GLY A 260 -7.62 -46.98 -18.15
N GLY A 261 -6.98 -47.03 -19.32
CA GLY A 261 -7.55 -47.65 -20.52
C GLY A 261 -8.72 -46.90 -21.18
N VAL A 262 -8.91 -45.62 -20.88
CA VAL A 262 -10.00 -44.79 -21.43
C VAL A 262 -9.62 -44.31 -22.83
N LYS A 263 -10.33 -44.79 -23.87
CA LYS A 263 -9.93 -44.56 -25.29
C LYS A 263 -10.83 -43.63 -26.11
N ASN A 264 -12.03 -43.28 -25.64
CA ASN A 264 -13.03 -42.55 -26.45
C ASN A 264 -13.56 -41.26 -25.80
N GLU A 265 -12.95 -40.79 -24.71
CA GLU A 265 -13.31 -39.51 -24.10
C GLU A 265 -12.33 -38.41 -24.52
N THR A 266 -12.83 -37.16 -24.58
CA THR A 266 -11.94 -36.02 -24.68
C THR A 266 -11.22 -35.82 -23.34
N VAL A 267 -10.00 -35.26 -23.36
CA VAL A 267 -9.27 -34.96 -22.11
C VAL A 267 -10.09 -34.02 -21.21
N TRP A 268 -10.81 -33.08 -21.81
CA TRP A 268 -11.69 -32.15 -21.09
C TRP A 268 -12.86 -32.84 -20.41
N SER A 269 -13.55 -33.76 -21.10
CA SER A 269 -14.65 -34.52 -20.50
C SER A 269 -14.15 -35.40 -19.35
N TYR A 270 -12.99 -36.04 -19.51
CA TYR A 270 -12.37 -36.84 -18.46
C TYR A 270 -11.99 -36.00 -17.23
N MET A 271 -11.34 -34.85 -17.45
CA MET A 271 -10.96 -33.94 -16.36
C MET A 271 -12.19 -33.38 -15.62
N ALA A 272 -13.26 -33.05 -16.34
CA ALA A 272 -14.49 -32.52 -15.75
C ALA A 272 -15.27 -33.59 -14.97
N ALA A 273 -15.22 -34.84 -15.42
CA ALA A 273 -15.88 -35.97 -14.76
C ALA A 273 -15.10 -36.48 -13.53
N SER A 274 -13.79 -36.25 -13.47
CA SER A 274 -12.94 -36.74 -12.38
C SER A 274 -12.93 -35.78 -11.18
N PRO A 275 -13.47 -36.18 -10.01
CA PRO A 275 -13.44 -35.34 -8.81
C PRO A 275 -12.01 -34.99 -8.38
N LEU A 276 -11.07 -35.91 -8.59
CA LEU A 276 -9.66 -35.70 -8.27
C LEU A 276 -9.04 -34.60 -9.14
N PHE A 277 -9.28 -34.60 -10.45
CA PHE A 277 -8.78 -33.53 -11.32
C PHE A 277 -9.45 -32.19 -11.02
N VAL A 278 -10.75 -32.18 -10.72
CA VAL A 278 -11.45 -30.95 -10.30
C VAL A 278 -10.84 -30.37 -9.04
N VAL A 279 -10.60 -31.19 -8.01
CA VAL A 279 -9.95 -30.76 -6.76
C VAL A 279 -8.52 -30.31 -7.01
N LEU A 280 -7.75 -31.04 -7.81
CA LEU A 280 -6.37 -30.69 -8.14
C LEU A 280 -6.29 -29.35 -8.87
N VAL A 281 -7.13 -29.14 -9.89
CA VAL A 281 -7.26 -27.87 -10.61
C VAL A 281 -7.59 -26.73 -9.64
N TRP A 282 -8.49 -26.96 -8.70
CA TRP A 282 -8.86 -25.97 -7.69
C TRP A 282 -7.72 -25.63 -6.73
N ILE A 283 -7.04 -26.63 -6.15
CA ILE A 283 -5.92 -26.43 -5.23
C ILE A 283 -4.80 -25.67 -5.95
N VAL A 284 -4.49 -26.09 -7.17
CA VAL A 284 -3.50 -25.44 -8.02
C VAL A 284 -3.91 -24.01 -8.35
N ALA A 285 -5.16 -23.78 -8.77
CA ALA A 285 -5.64 -22.45 -9.10
C ALA A 285 -5.57 -21.53 -7.86
N ALA A 286 -5.98 -22.03 -6.69
CA ALA A 286 -6.00 -21.29 -5.44
C ALA A 286 -4.59 -20.97 -4.90
N LEU A 287 -3.62 -21.87 -5.07
CA LEU A 287 -2.25 -21.70 -4.55
C LEU A 287 -1.26 -21.16 -5.58
N TYR A 288 -1.54 -21.27 -6.87
CA TYR A 288 -0.58 -20.86 -7.89
C TYR A 288 -0.96 -19.54 -8.54
N LEU A 289 -2.25 -19.30 -8.84
CA LEU A 289 -2.65 -18.07 -9.52
C LEU A 289 -2.35 -16.83 -8.67
N PRO A 290 -2.61 -16.80 -7.34
CA PRO A 290 -2.21 -15.65 -6.52
C PRO A 290 -0.70 -15.42 -6.52
N ALA A 291 0.10 -16.49 -6.38
CA ALA A 291 1.56 -16.38 -6.37
C ALA A 291 2.11 -15.91 -7.73
N ALA A 292 1.57 -16.42 -8.83
CA ALA A 292 1.94 -16.00 -10.18
C ALA A 292 1.51 -14.56 -10.47
N THR A 293 0.35 -14.13 -9.98
CA THR A 293 -0.16 -12.76 -10.16
C THR A 293 0.72 -11.77 -9.40
N VAL A 294 1.08 -12.07 -8.15
CA VAL A 294 2.07 -11.31 -7.36
C VAL A 294 3.42 -11.28 -8.07
N SER A 295 3.93 -12.42 -8.53
CA SER A 295 5.19 -12.48 -9.29
C SER A 295 5.15 -11.58 -10.53
N THR A 296 4.04 -11.58 -11.27
CA THR A 296 3.86 -10.78 -12.48
C THR A 296 3.85 -9.27 -12.18
N GLY A 297 3.23 -8.85 -11.07
CA GLY A 297 3.20 -7.44 -10.65
C GLY A 297 4.50 -6.92 -10.03
N GLY A 298 5.35 -7.81 -9.51
CA GLY A 298 6.59 -7.44 -8.85
C GLY A 298 7.83 -7.37 -9.74
N PHE A 299 7.77 -7.81 -11.01
CA PHE A 299 8.99 -7.99 -11.81
C PHE A 299 8.97 -7.29 -13.17
N VAL A 300 10.02 -6.51 -13.42
CA VAL A 300 10.31 -5.88 -14.73
C VAL A 300 11.05 -6.84 -15.69
N GLY A 301 11.32 -8.09 -15.27
CA GLY A 301 12.13 -9.08 -15.99
C GLY A 301 11.47 -9.79 -17.18
N SER A 302 12.22 -10.72 -17.79
CA SER A 302 11.75 -11.58 -18.88
C SER A 302 10.77 -12.65 -18.40
N VAL A 303 9.83 -13.03 -19.26
CA VAL A 303 8.76 -14.03 -18.99
C VAL A 303 9.30 -15.29 -18.31
N ALA A 304 10.41 -15.83 -18.83
CA ALA A 304 11.04 -17.04 -18.31
C ALA A 304 11.54 -16.90 -16.85
N LYS A 305 11.97 -15.70 -16.42
CA LYS A 305 12.43 -15.46 -15.05
C LYS A 305 11.27 -15.26 -14.07
N THR A 306 10.14 -14.73 -14.56
CA THR A 306 8.93 -14.47 -13.76
C THR A 306 8.16 -15.77 -13.46
N LEU A 307 8.36 -16.80 -14.28
CA LEU A 307 7.63 -18.08 -14.25
C LEU A 307 8.45 -19.30 -13.82
N ASP A 308 9.63 -19.08 -13.23
CA ASP A 308 10.42 -20.18 -12.65
C ASP A 308 9.68 -20.75 -11.42
N PRO A 309 9.24 -22.04 -11.43
CA PRO A 309 8.52 -22.64 -10.31
C PRO A 309 9.32 -22.61 -9.01
N ARG A 310 10.65 -22.71 -9.08
CA ARG A 310 11.54 -22.64 -7.90
C ARG A 310 11.53 -21.26 -7.26
N ARG A 311 11.26 -20.21 -8.05
CA ARG A 311 11.10 -18.85 -7.53
C ARG A 311 9.74 -18.67 -6.90
N LEU A 312 8.67 -19.18 -7.51
CA LEU A 312 7.33 -19.10 -6.93
C LEU A 312 7.27 -19.81 -5.57
N VAL A 313 7.84 -21.01 -5.45
CA VAL A 313 7.92 -21.73 -4.17
C VAL A 313 8.73 -20.96 -3.12
N ARG A 314 9.88 -20.39 -3.51
CA ARG A 314 10.67 -19.52 -2.60
C ARG A 314 9.92 -18.25 -2.20
N MET A 315 9.13 -17.70 -3.10
CA MET A 315 8.33 -16.50 -2.84
C MET A 315 7.22 -16.80 -1.85
N VAL A 316 6.47 -17.88 -2.08
CA VAL A 316 5.45 -18.39 -1.14
C VAL A 316 6.07 -18.69 0.21
N GLY A 317 7.23 -19.36 0.24
CA GLY A 317 7.97 -19.64 1.48
C GLY A 317 8.38 -18.38 2.24
N ARG A 318 8.75 -17.30 1.55
CA ARG A 318 9.06 -15.99 2.17
C ARG A 318 7.84 -15.23 2.68
N MET A 319 6.66 -15.51 2.12
CA MET A 319 5.40 -14.91 2.56
C MET A 319 4.77 -15.67 3.75
N GLU A 320 5.31 -16.84 4.10
CA GLU A 320 4.92 -17.66 5.25
C GLU A 320 3.38 -17.72 5.46
N HIS A 321 2.90 -17.33 6.65
CA HIS A 321 1.49 -17.46 7.06
C HIS A 321 0.59 -16.46 6.31
N GLU A 322 1.17 -15.40 5.77
CA GLU A 322 0.48 -14.29 5.14
C GLU A 322 -0.09 -14.66 3.79
N TYR A 323 0.67 -15.51 3.08
CA TYR A 323 0.21 -16.13 1.86
C TYR A 323 -1.03 -16.99 2.14
N VAL A 324 -0.99 -17.82 3.18
CA VAL A 324 -2.09 -18.72 3.55
C VAL A 324 -3.34 -17.93 3.89
N TYR A 325 -3.24 -16.88 4.71
CA TYR A 325 -4.38 -16.02 5.04
C TYR A 325 -4.92 -15.28 3.81
N SER A 326 -4.05 -14.80 2.93
CA SER A 326 -4.47 -14.13 1.68
C SER A 326 -5.20 -15.08 0.74
N VAL A 327 -4.71 -16.32 0.58
CA VAL A 327 -5.38 -17.36 -0.21
C VAL A 327 -6.71 -17.76 0.42
N ALA A 328 -6.78 -17.92 1.74
CA ALA A 328 -8.03 -18.20 2.44
C ALA A 328 -9.07 -17.09 2.22
N LEU A 329 -8.66 -15.81 2.31
CA LEU A 329 -9.55 -14.67 2.07
C LEU A 329 -10.06 -14.63 0.62
N LEU A 330 -9.18 -14.89 -0.35
CA LEU A 330 -9.58 -15.04 -1.76
C LEU A 330 -10.54 -16.22 -1.95
N GLY A 331 -10.32 -17.34 -1.26
CA GLY A 331 -11.22 -18.48 -1.25
C GLY A 331 -12.61 -18.14 -0.72
N VAL A 332 -12.69 -17.42 0.39
CA VAL A 332 -13.95 -16.91 0.96
C VAL A 332 -14.66 -16.00 -0.05
N LEU A 333 -13.94 -15.08 -0.68
CA LEU A 333 -14.48 -14.17 -1.67
C LEU A 333 -15.09 -14.92 -2.87
N VAL A 334 -14.38 -15.92 -3.39
CA VAL A 334 -14.87 -16.77 -4.48
C VAL A 334 -16.08 -17.59 -4.03
N GLY A 335 -16.08 -18.08 -2.79
CA GLY A 335 -17.22 -18.76 -2.18
C GLY A 335 -18.47 -17.88 -2.11
N VAL A 336 -18.32 -16.60 -1.73
CA VAL A 336 -19.41 -15.61 -1.72
C VAL A 336 -19.95 -15.36 -3.12
N VAL A 337 -19.07 -15.16 -4.11
CA VAL A 337 -19.48 -14.98 -5.52
C VAL A 337 -20.25 -16.20 -6.03
N ALA A 338 -19.77 -17.41 -5.73
CA ALA A 338 -20.42 -18.66 -6.11
C ALA A 338 -21.78 -18.83 -5.41
N LEU A 339 -21.86 -18.52 -4.11
CA LEU A 339 -23.11 -18.58 -3.34
C LEU A 339 -24.16 -17.64 -3.91
N VAL A 340 -23.79 -16.39 -4.21
CA VAL A 340 -24.71 -15.43 -4.84
C VAL A 340 -25.21 -15.98 -6.16
N ARG A 341 -24.33 -16.51 -7.02
CA ARG A 341 -24.71 -17.11 -8.30
C ARG A 341 -25.71 -18.26 -8.13
N VAL A 342 -25.54 -19.11 -7.13
CA VAL A 342 -26.47 -20.21 -6.83
C VAL A 342 -27.82 -19.66 -6.36
N LEU A 343 -27.83 -18.68 -5.46
CA LEU A 343 -29.06 -18.12 -4.88
C LEU A 343 -29.88 -17.31 -5.88
N THR A 344 -29.22 -16.57 -6.78
CA THR A 344 -29.89 -15.68 -7.73
C THR A 344 -30.04 -16.28 -9.13
N GLY A 345 -29.47 -17.46 -9.37
CA GLY A 345 -29.43 -18.09 -10.70
C GLY A 345 -30.78 -18.52 -11.25
N SER A 346 -31.80 -18.63 -10.39
CA SER A 346 -33.17 -18.97 -10.78
C SER A 346 -33.89 -17.86 -11.55
N ILE A 347 -33.40 -16.61 -11.47
CA ILE A 347 -34.00 -15.45 -12.15
C ILE A 347 -32.92 -14.80 -13.01
N ALA A 348 -32.93 -15.02 -14.33
CA ALA A 348 -31.84 -14.65 -15.23
C ALA A 348 -31.43 -13.16 -15.12
N LEU A 349 -32.39 -12.24 -15.12
CA LEU A 349 -32.11 -10.80 -15.00
C LEU A 349 -31.51 -10.44 -13.64
N VAL A 350 -32.16 -10.86 -12.55
CA VAL A 350 -31.72 -10.58 -11.18
C VAL A 350 -30.37 -11.23 -10.90
N GLY A 351 -30.15 -12.44 -11.39
CA GLY A 351 -28.88 -13.16 -11.27
C GLY A 351 -27.73 -12.45 -11.97
N ASN A 352 -27.94 -11.98 -13.20
CA ASN A 352 -26.92 -11.23 -13.93
C ASN A 352 -26.58 -9.89 -13.25
N VAL A 353 -27.59 -9.16 -12.77
CA VAL A 353 -27.40 -7.89 -12.05
C VAL A 353 -26.67 -8.12 -10.73
N ALA A 354 -27.14 -9.06 -9.91
CA ALA A 354 -26.52 -9.41 -8.63
C ALA A 354 -25.08 -9.88 -8.81
N GLN A 355 -24.81 -10.71 -9.82
CA GLN A 355 -23.47 -11.19 -10.12
C GLN A 355 -22.55 -10.05 -10.55
N GLY A 356 -23.01 -9.12 -11.39
CA GLY A 356 -22.20 -7.97 -11.79
C GLY A 356 -21.87 -7.03 -10.62
N LEU A 357 -22.81 -6.80 -9.71
CA LEU A 357 -22.58 -6.01 -8.48
C LEU A 357 -21.58 -6.70 -7.55
N VAL A 358 -21.75 -8.00 -7.33
CA VAL A 358 -20.87 -8.77 -6.44
C VAL A 358 -19.47 -8.88 -7.03
N LEU A 359 -19.33 -9.06 -8.34
CA LEU A 359 -18.02 -8.99 -9.01
C LEU A 359 -17.40 -7.60 -8.90
N ALA A 360 -18.17 -6.52 -9.10
CA ALA A 360 -17.65 -5.16 -8.95
C ALA A 360 -17.13 -4.86 -7.54
N TYR A 361 -17.65 -5.55 -6.52
CA TYR A 361 -17.18 -5.47 -5.15
C TYR A 361 -15.98 -6.39 -4.87
N ALA A 362 -16.06 -7.63 -5.36
CA ALA A 362 -15.08 -8.66 -5.13
C ALA A 362 -13.74 -8.38 -5.84
N LEU A 363 -13.76 -7.90 -7.09
CA LEU A 363 -12.55 -7.69 -7.87
C LEU A 363 -11.59 -6.66 -7.22
N PRO A 364 -12.06 -5.51 -6.71
CA PRO A 364 -11.20 -4.61 -5.95
C PRO A 364 -10.63 -5.21 -4.67
N LEU A 365 -11.43 -5.99 -3.93
CA LEU A 365 -10.95 -6.69 -2.75
C LEU A 365 -9.87 -7.71 -3.09
N ALA A 366 -10.06 -8.50 -4.15
CA ALA A 366 -9.05 -9.43 -4.63
C ALA A 366 -7.74 -8.70 -5.02
N GLY A 367 -7.86 -7.58 -5.73
CA GLY A 367 -6.73 -6.73 -6.06
C GLY A 367 -6.02 -6.17 -4.82
N LEU A 368 -6.76 -5.72 -3.81
CA LEU A 368 -6.20 -5.22 -2.55
C LEU A 368 -5.46 -6.33 -1.79
N ILE A 369 -6.04 -7.53 -1.71
CA ILE A 369 -5.42 -8.68 -1.04
C ILE A 369 -4.08 -9.00 -1.69
N LEU A 370 -4.10 -9.18 -3.01
CA LEU A 370 -2.90 -9.47 -3.78
C LEU A 370 -1.90 -8.32 -3.73
N GLY A 371 -2.37 -7.08 -3.69
CA GLY A 371 -1.52 -5.89 -3.69
C GLY A 371 -0.80 -5.68 -2.36
N ARG A 372 -1.50 -5.87 -1.24
CA ARG A 372 -0.86 -5.89 0.09
C ARG A 372 0.16 -7.03 0.17
N LEU A 373 -0.19 -8.23 -0.31
CA LEU A 373 0.74 -9.35 -0.39
C LEU A 373 1.98 -9.01 -1.25
N LEU A 374 1.78 -8.40 -2.41
CA LEU A 374 2.85 -7.98 -3.32
C LEU A 374 3.76 -6.90 -2.71
N GLY A 375 3.20 -5.83 -2.14
CA GLY A 375 4.01 -4.76 -1.52
C GLY A 375 4.91 -5.27 -0.40
N ARG A 376 4.50 -6.36 0.27
CA ARG A 376 5.27 -6.99 1.35
C ARG A 376 6.42 -7.86 0.87
N THR A 377 6.33 -8.41 -0.34
CA THR A 377 7.48 -9.11 -0.97
C THR A 377 8.65 -8.17 -1.29
N GLY A 378 8.45 -6.85 -1.20
CA GLY A 378 9.50 -5.85 -1.40
C GLY A 378 9.99 -5.73 -2.83
N HIS A 379 9.23 -6.27 -3.80
CA HIS A 379 9.59 -6.27 -5.23
C HIS A 379 9.03 -5.07 -6.01
N VAL A 380 8.19 -4.24 -5.39
CA VAL A 380 7.57 -3.06 -6.05
C VAL A 380 8.37 -1.78 -5.88
N ILE A 381 9.49 -1.80 -5.15
CA ILE A 381 10.33 -0.62 -4.92
C ILE A 381 11.76 -0.92 -5.41
N SER A 382 11.98 -0.70 -6.70
CA SER A 382 13.28 -0.35 -7.27
C SER A 382 13.07 0.51 -8.51
#